data_AF-X0Y9M3-F1
#
_entry.id   AF-X0Y9M3-F1
#
_cell.length_a   1.000
_cell.length_b   1.000
_cell.length_c   1.000
_cell.angle_alpha   90.00
_cell.angle_beta   90.00
_cell.angle_gamma   90.00
#
_symmetry.space_group_name_H-M   'P 1'
#
loop_
_entity.id
_entity.type
_entity.pdbx_description
1 polymer ?
#
loop_
_entity_poly.entity_id
_entity_poly.type
_entity_poly.pdbx_seq_one_letter_code
_entity_poly.pdbx_strand_id
1 'polypeptide(L)'
;MGDAQMPLTAHLAELRSRIFKILISWAVGFAICWNFSELIFQWLLQPATEALRPAGGTLQAIAPTEIFFTYLKASLLAGFVLALPVVFWQIWAFVSPGLYSKEKKVAIPFVTTSTALFVAGASFGYFMVFPLVFRFFASFSSDFVESAWTMREVFSLTTRLFIAFGVGF
;
A
#
# COMPACT_ATOMS: atom_id res chain seq x y z
N MET A 1 6.66 0.58 -43.15
CA MET A 1 7.91 0.24 -42.43
C MET A 1 7.50 -0.66 -41.29
N GLY A 2 7.91 -1.94 -41.37
CA GLY A 2 7.27 -3.06 -40.67
C GLY A 2 7.26 -2.93 -39.16
N ASP A 3 6.19 -3.44 -38.57
CA ASP A 3 6.04 -3.79 -37.15
C ASP A 3 7.17 -4.74 -36.74
N ALA A 4 8.34 -4.17 -36.46
CA ALA A 4 9.44 -4.89 -35.88
C ALA A 4 9.05 -5.26 -34.45
N GLN A 5 8.48 -6.46 -34.29
CA GLN A 5 8.39 -7.13 -33.01
C GLN A 5 9.73 -6.98 -32.31
N MET A 6 9.76 -6.24 -31.20
CA MET A 6 10.99 -6.12 -30.42
C MET A 6 11.48 -7.53 -30.10
N PRO A 7 12.78 -7.82 -30.26
CA PRO A 7 13.32 -9.09 -29.84
C PRO A 7 13.03 -9.27 -28.34
N LEU A 8 12.61 -10.48 -27.93
CA LEU A 8 12.24 -10.79 -26.53
C LEU A 8 13.32 -10.35 -25.53
N THR A 9 14.59 -10.40 -25.94
CA THR A 9 15.74 -9.92 -25.16
C THR A 9 15.71 -8.41 -24.90
N ALA A 10 15.25 -7.60 -25.85
CA ALA A 10 15.08 -6.16 -25.68
C ALA A 10 13.90 -5.83 -24.77
N HIS A 11 12.78 -6.57 -24.88
CA HIS A 11 11.62 -6.38 -24.01
C HIS A 11 11.94 -6.74 -22.54
N LEU A 12 12.70 -7.80 -22.30
CA LEU A 12 13.19 -8.14 -20.96
C LEU A 12 14.19 -7.10 -20.41
N ALA A 13 15.06 -6.54 -21.26
CA ALA A 13 15.97 -5.47 -20.86
C ALA A 13 15.21 -4.19 -20.45
N GLU A 14 14.11 -3.90 -21.14
CA GLU A 14 13.20 -2.81 -20.81
C GLU A 14 12.51 -3.04 -19.46
N LEU A 15 11.96 -4.23 -19.23
CA LEU A 15 11.35 -4.62 -17.95
C LEU A 15 12.32 -4.37 -16.78
N ARG A 16 13.57 -4.83 -16.91
CA ARG A 16 14.60 -4.62 -15.88
C ARG A 16 14.81 -3.13 -15.59
N SER A 17 14.99 -2.31 -16.63
CA SER A 17 15.18 -0.86 -16.48
C SER A 17 13.99 -0.19 -15.77
N ARG A 18 12.77 -0.61 -16.11
CA ARG A 18 11.53 -0.09 -15.50
C ARG A 18 11.41 -0.48 -14.03
N ILE A 19 11.70 -1.74 -13.70
CA ILE A 19 11.73 -2.21 -12.30
C ILE A 19 12.72 -1.38 -11.49
N PHE A 20 13.93 -1.10 -12.00
CA PHE A 20 14.88 -0.23 -11.30
C PHE A 20 14.33 1.19 -11.07
N LYS A 21 13.66 1.79 -12.05
CA LYS A 21 13.04 3.12 -11.88
C LYS A 21 11.93 3.11 -10.82
N ILE A 22 11.12 2.05 -10.77
CA ILE A 22 10.10 1.85 -9.74
C ILE A 22 10.75 1.73 -8.37
N LEU A 23 11.78 0.88 -8.24
CA LEU A 23 12.49 0.66 -6.99
C LEU A 23 13.16 1.94 -6.47
N ILE A 24 13.80 2.72 -7.35
CA ILE A 24 14.40 4.00 -6.96
C ILE A 24 13.32 4.97 -6.49
N SER A 25 12.21 5.08 -7.22
CA SER A 25 11.11 6.00 -6.84
C SER A 25 10.48 5.60 -5.51
N TRP A 26 10.30 4.29 -5.28
CA TRP A 26 9.83 3.76 -4.00
C TRP A 26 10.83 3.99 -2.88
N ALA A 27 12.13 3.79 -3.12
CA ALA A 27 13.17 4.06 -2.13
C ALA A 27 13.23 5.55 -1.72
N VAL A 28 13.04 6.46 -2.68
CA VAL A 28 12.93 7.90 -2.40
C VAL A 28 11.67 8.20 -1.57
N GLY A 29 10.52 7.65 -1.96
CA GLY A 29 9.28 7.78 -1.19
C GLY A 29 9.42 7.25 0.24
N PHE A 30 10.06 6.09 0.40
CA PHE A 30 10.38 5.51 1.70
C PHE A 30 11.28 6.42 2.54
N ALA A 31 12.36 6.96 1.97
CA ALA A 31 13.27 7.85 2.68
C ALA A 31 12.56 9.12 3.20
N ILE A 32 11.61 9.65 2.43
CA ILE A 32 10.76 10.77 2.86
C ILE A 32 9.85 10.34 4.01
N CYS A 33 9.11 9.24 3.84
CA CYS A 33 8.15 8.72 4.83
C CYS A 33 8.79 8.24 6.13
N TRP A 34 10.06 7.80 6.10
CA TRP A 34 10.77 7.33 7.30
C TRP A 34 10.81 8.38 8.42
N ASN A 35 11.00 9.65 8.06
CA ASN A 35 11.00 10.78 9.00
C ASN A 35 9.67 10.98 9.72
N PHE A 36 8.58 10.47 9.15
CA PHE A 36 7.22 10.58 9.67
C PHE A 36 6.63 9.21 10.04
N SER A 37 7.48 8.20 10.23
CA SER A 37 7.07 6.80 10.42
C SER A 37 6.12 6.60 11.61
N GLU A 38 6.37 7.28 12.73
CA GLU A 38 5.49 7.26 13.90
C GLU A 38 4.12 7.87 13.60
N LEU A 39 4.07 9.03 12.95
CA LEU A 39 2.83 9.70 12.57
C LEU A 39 2.00 8.84 11.60
N ILE A 40 2.65 8.27 10.59
CA ILE A 40 2.01 7.38 9.61
C ILE A 40 1.43 6.16 10.33
N PHE A 41 2.19 5.57 11.25
CA PHE A 41 1.74 4.41 12.00
C PHE A 41 0.53 4.72 12.89
N GLN A 42 0.59 5.82 13.66
CA GLN A 42 -0.50 6.25 14.53
C GLN A 42 -1.78 6.50 13.73
N TRP A 43 -1.66 7.17 12.58
CA TRP A 43 -2.78 7.40 11.68
C TRP A 43 -3.33 6.09 11.14
N LEU A 44 -2.48 5.22 10.59
CA LEU A 44 -2.92 3.97 9.97
C LEU A 44 -3.64 3.02 10.95
N LEU A 45 -3.21 2.99 12.22
CA LEU A 45 -3.82 2.13 13.24
C LEU A 45 -4.88 2.82 14.11
N GLN A 46 -5.18 4.10 13.86
CA GLN A 46 -6.19 4.83 14.60
C GLN A 46 -7.52 4.06 14.70
N PRO A 47 -8.08 3.47 13.61
CA PRO A 47 -9.34 2.72 13.69
C PRO A 47 -9.28 1.50 14.61
N ALA A 48 -8.11 0.85 14.70
CA ALA A 48 -7.91 -0.29 15.59
C ALA A 48 -7.82 0.15 17.06
N THR A 49 -7.09 1.23 17.33
CA THR A 49 -6.99 1.78 18.69
C THR A 49 -8.33 2.33 19.20
N GLU A 50 -9.13 2.95 18.33
CA GLU A 50 -10.48 3.41 18.66
C GLU A 50 -11.44 2.26 18.97
N ALA A 51 -11.30 1.12 18.28
CA ALA A 51 -12.09 -0.07 18.57
C ALA A 51 -11.74 -0.72 19.92
N LEU A 52 -10.49 -0.60 20.37
CA LEU A 52 -10.01 -1.13 21.66
C LEU A 52 -10.31 -0.20 22.84
N ARG A 53 -10.38 1.11 22.62
CA ARG A 53 -10.56 2.13 23.67
C ARG A 53 -11.73 1.87 24.64
N PRO A 54 -12.92 1.39 24.21
CA PRO A 54 -14.03 1.10 25.13
C PRO A 54 -13.71 0.03 26.17
N ALA A 55 -12.82 -0.92 25.83
CA ALA A 55 -12.36 -1.98 26.72
C ALA A 55 -11.09 -1.60 27.50
N GLY A 56 -10.59 -0.36 27.36
CA GLY A 56 -9.33 0.08 27.98
C GLY A 56 -8.07 -0.58 27.39
N GLY A 57 -8.20 -1.31 26.28
CA GLY A 57 -7.10 -2.04 25.66
C GLY A 57 -6.14 -1.14 24.89
N THR A 58 -4.84 -1.43 25.00
CA THR A 58 -3.78 -0.80 24.19
C THR A 58 -3.10 -1.84 23.32
N LEU A 59 -2.55 -1.42 22.17
CA LEU A 59 -1.70 -2.27 21.35
C LEU A 59 -0.45 -2.67 22.12
N GLN A 60 -0.19 -3.97 22.16
CA GLN A 60 0.99 -4.51 22.82
C GLN A 60 2.08 -4.81 21.78
N ALA A 61 3.34 -4.55 22.14
CA ALA A 61 4.50 -5.04 21.40
C ALA A 61 5.09 -6.20 22.21
N ILE A 62 5.19 -7.38 21.62
CA ILE A 62 5.72 -8.57 22.31
C ILE A 62 7.24 -8.52 22.33
N ALA A 63 7.85 -8.16 21.20
CA ALA A 63 9.30 -8.02 21.08
C ALA A 63 9.70 -6.55 20.90
N PRO A 64 10.82 -6.09 21.48
CA PRO A 64 11.28 -4.71 21.27
C PRO A 64 11.61 -4.41 19.81
N THR A 65 12.05 -5.42 19.05
CA THR A 65 12.32 -5.30 17.61
C THR A 65 11.05 -5.12 16.79
N GLU A 66 9.89 -5.52 17.31
CA GLU A 66 8.59 -5.43 16.63
C GLU A 66 8.22 -3.98 16.32
N ILE A 67 8.50 -3.07 17.26
CA ILE A 67 8.21 -1.64 17.12
C ILE A 67 8.98 -1.07 15.92
N PHE A 68 10.30 -1.32 15.90
CA PHE A 68 11.18 -0.89 14.80
C PHE A 68 10.73 -1.44 13.45
N PHE A 69 10.50 -2.75 13.36
CA PHE A 69 10.08 -3.37 12.09
C PHE A 69 8.70 -2.92 11.64
N THR A 70 7.81 -2.57 12.56
CA THR A 70 6.49 -2.07 12.21
C THR A 70 6.56 -0.65 11.66
N TYR A 71 7.35 0.25 12.26
CA TYR A 71 7.61 1.59 11.70
C TYR A 71 8.32 1.54 10.34
N LEU A 72 9.26 0.61 10.18
CA LEU A 72 9.89 0.34 8.88
C LEU A 72 8.88 -0.10 7.83
N LYS A 73 8.00 -1.05 8.15
CA LYS A 73 6.96 -1.49 7.23
C LYS A 73 5.93 -0.39 6.93
N ALA A 74 5.56 0.42 7.92
CA ALA A 74 4.61 1.52 7.75
C ALA A 74 5.15 2.59 6.79
N SER A 75 6.41 2.99 6.97
CA SER A 75 7.09 3.92 6.06
C SER A 75 7.31 3.33 4.67
N LEU A 76 7.59 2.02 4.55
CA LEU A 76 7.66 1.34 3.24
C LEU A 76 6.31 1.36 2.53
N LEU A 77 5.22 1.09 3.26
CA LEU A 77 3.86 1.13 2.72
C LEU A 77 3.49 2.54 2.24
N ALA A 78 3.71 3.56 3.08
CA ALA A 78 3.42 4.94 2.73
C ALA A 78 4.30 5.43 1.56
N GLY A 79 5.58 5.08 1.56
CA GLY A 79 6.50 5.37 0.46
C GLY A 79 6.06 4.70 -0.85
N PHE A 80 5.46 3.51 -0.79
CA PHE A 80 4.89 2.84 -1.96
C PHE A 80 3.69 3.62 -2.50
N VAL A 81 2.80 4.08 -1.63
CA VAL A 81 1.65 4.92 -2.01
C VAL A 81 2.10 6.20 -2.71
N LEU A 82 3.14 6.87 -2.21
CA LEU A 82 3.73 8.04 -2.87
C LEU A 82 4.36 7.71 -4.24
N ALA A 83 4.90 6.50 -4.40
CA ALA A 83 5.51 6.06 -5.65
C ALA A 83 4.49 5.57 -6.69
N LEU A 84 3.21 5.39 -6.34
CA LEU A 84 2.16 4.86 -7.23
C LEU A 84 2.04 5.56 -8.59
N PRO A 85 2.08 6.91 -8.70
CA PRO A 85 2.02 7.56 -10.00
C PRO A 85 3.16 7.10 -10.93
N VAL A 86 4.36 6.91 -10.37
CA VAL A 86 5.52 6.43 -11.12
C VAL A 86 5.37 4.93 -11.41
N VAL A 87 4.88 4.13 -10.46
CA VAL A 87 4.60 2.70 -10.66
C VAL A 87 3.65 2.52 -11.86
N PHE A 88 2.49 3.19 -11.85
CA PHE A 88 1.52 3.11 -12.93
C PHE A 88 2.08 3.63 -14.25
N TRP A 89 2.87 4.70 -14.23
CA TRP A 89 3.53 5.21 -15.43
C TRP A 89 4.47 4.18 -16.04
N GLN A 90 5.29 3.52 -15.22
CA GLN A 90 6.22 2.49 -15.70
C GLN A 90 5.50 1.23 -16.17
N ILE A 91 4.41 0.82 -15.49
CA ILE A 91 3.55 -0.29 -15.92
C ILE A 91 2.94 0.03 -17.29
N TRP A 92 2.30 1.20 -17.44
CA TRP A 92 1.71 1.60 -18.72
C TRP A 92 2.75 1.65 -19.82
N ALA A 93 3.90 2.27 -19.55
CA ALA A 93 4.95 2.41 -20.53
C ALA A 93 5.56 1.06 -20.94
N PHE A 94 5.54 0.04 -20.07
CA PHE A 94 5.92 -1.34 -20.40
C PHE A 94 4.89 -2.03 -21.32
N VAL A 95 3.59 -1.78 -21.12
CA VAL A 95 2.52 -2.37 -21.94
C VAL A 95 2.39 -1.63 -23.28
N SER A 96 2.66 -0.32 -23.29
CA SER A 96 2.50 0.58 -24.44
C SER A 96 3.10 0.13 -25.78
N PRO A 97 4.24 -0.61 -25.86
CA PRO A 97 4.79 -1.07 -27.13
C PRO A 97 3.83 -1.95 -27.92
N GLY A 98 2.92 -2.67 -27.24
CA GLY A 98 1.90 -3.51 -27.85
C GLY A 98 0.60 -2.79 -28.23
N LEU A 99 0.45 -1.50 -27.91
CA LEU A 99 -0.75 -0.72 -28.20
C LEU A 99 -0.63 0.12 -29.48
N TYR A 100 -1.77 0.42 -30.11
CA TYR A 100 -1.84 1.28 -31.29
C TYR A 100 -1.36 2.71 -30.96
N SER A 101 -0.79 3.41 -31.94
CA SER A 101 -0.23 4.76 -31.77
C SER A 101 -1.23 5.81 -31.21
N LYS A 102 -2.53 5.59 -31.39
CA LYS A 102 -3.59 6.43 -30.81
C LYS A 102 -3.80 6.16 -29.31
N GLU A 103 -3.63 4.92 -28.87
CA GLU A 103 -3.84 4.48 -27.49
C GLU A 103 -2.66 4.86 -26.59
N LYS A 104 -1.45 4.98 -27.14
CA LYS A 104 -0.27 5.47 -26.42
C LYS A 104 -0.48 6.86 -25.78
N LYS A 105 -1.38 7.69 -26.33
CA LYS A 105 -1.72 9.03 -25.81
C LYS A 105 -2.56 8.98 -24.52
N VAL A 106 -3.14 7.82 -24.19
CA VAL A 106 -4.00 7.62 -23.00
C VAL A 106 -3.16 7.38 -21.72
N ALA A 107 -1.82 7.44 -21.81
CA ALA A 107 -0.92 7.25 -20.67
C ALA A 107 -1.24 8.17 -19.47
N ILE A 108 -1.38 9.47 -19.71
CA ILE A 108 -1.64 10.47 -18.66
C ILE A 108 -3.00 10.23 -17.98
N PRO A 109 -4.13 10.14 -18.70
CA PRO A 109 -5.41 9.88 -18.06
C PRO A 109 -5.45 8.50 -17.38
N PHE A 110 -4.79 7.47 -17.93
CA PHE A 110 -4.67 6.18 -17.27
C PHE A 110 -3.97 6.29 -15.92
N VAL A 111 -2.75 6.85 -15.88
CA VAL A 111 -1.97 6.96 -14.65
C VAL A 111 -2.70 7.79 -13.60
N THR A 112 -3.30 8.91 -14.00
CA THR A 112 -4.03 9.80 -13.09
C THR A 112 -5.27 9.09 -12.53
N THR A 113 -6.03 8.41 -13.38
CA THR A 113 -7.25 7.69 -12.97
C THR A 113 -6.91 6.49 -12.10
N SER A 114 -5.93 5.67 -12.46
CA SER A 114 -5.50 4.53 -11.64
C SER A 114 -4.95 4.96 -10.28
N THR A 115 -4.18 6.05 -10.24
CA THR A 115 -3.72 6.61 -8.95
C THR A 115 -4.91 7.10 -8.12
N ALA A 116 -5.85 7.83 -8.74
CA ALA A 116 -7.04 8.32 -8.04
C ALA A 116 -7.93 7.19 -7.53
N LEU A 117 -8.14 6.14 -8.34
CA LEU A 117 -8.91 4.95 -7.96
C LEU A 117 -8.24 4.19 -6.82
N PHE A 118 -6.91 4.01 -6.87
CA PHE A 118 -6.18 3.39 -5.76
C PHE A 118 -6.37 4.18 -4.47
N VAL A 119 -6.21 5.51 -4.51
CA VAL A 119 -6.40 6.37 -3.33
C VAL A 119 -7.85 6.33 -2.85
N ALA A 120 -8.83 6.29 -3.75
CA ALA A 120 -10.24 6.14 -3.41
C ALA A 120 -10.53 4.78 -2.74
N GLY A 121 -10.02 3.68 -3.28
CA GLY A 121 -10.15 2.34 -2.73
C GLY A 121 -9.48 2.21 -1.36
N ALA A 122 -8.25 2.72 -1.24
CA ALA A 122 -7.52 2.79 0.03
C ALA A 122 -8.29 3.62 1.09
N SER A 123 -8.85 4.77 0.68
CA SER A 123 -9.66 5.62 1.56
C SER A 123 -10.96 4.92 1.98
N PHE A 124 -11.65 4.25 1.05
CA PHE A 124 -12.83 3.44 1.35
C PHE A 124 -12.51 2.33 2.35
N GLY A 125 -11.41 1.60 2.13
CA GLY A 125 -10.91 0.60 3.07
C GLY A 125 -10.65 1.17 4.46
N TYR A 126 -9.94 2.31 4.54
CA TYR A 126 -9.59 2.95 5.80
C TYR A 126 -10.80 3.51 6.57
N PHE A 127 -11.71 4.22 5.91
CA PHE A 127 -12.81 4.92 6.58
C PHE A 127 -14.05 4.05 6.83
N MET A 128 -14.34 3.08 5.97
CA MET A 128 -15.54 2.24 6.13
C MET A 128 -15.20 0.84 6.60
N VAL A 129 -14.22 0.19 5.98
CA VAL A 129 -13.97 -1.24 6.22
C VAL A 129 -13.18 -1.48 7.50
N PHE A 130 -12.11 -0.73 7.76
CA PHE A 130 -11.29 -0.95 8.95
C PHE A 130 -12.09 -0.81 10.25
N PRO A 131 -12.90 0.25 10.47
CA PRO A 131 -13.69 0.37 11.69
C PRO A 131 -14.68 -0.78 11.84
N LEU A 132 -15.29 -1.25 10.75
CA LEU A 132 -16.22 -2.38 10.77
C LEU A 132 -15.51 -3.67 11.19
N VAL A 133 -14.36 -3.96 10.55
CA VAL A 133 -13.56 -5.17 10.82
C VAL A 133 -13.02 -5.17 12.24
N PHE A 134 -12.47 -4.05 12.72
CA PHE A 134 -11.94 -3.97 14.09
C PHE A 134 -13.04 -4.00 15.15
N ARG A 135 -14.19 -3.38 14.93
CA ARG A 135 -15.35 -3.53 15.83
C ARG A 135 -15.86 -4.97 15.87
N PHE A 136 -15.89 -5.64 14.72
CA PHE A 136 -16.22 -7.06 14.65
C PHE A 136 -15.23 -7.91 15.45
N PHE A 137 -13.92 -7.70 15.30
CA PHE A 137 -12.93 -8.42 16.11
C PHE A 137 -13.03 -8.09 17.61
N ALA A 138 -13.28 -6.83 17.96
CA ALA A 138 -13.46 -6.42 19.36
C ALA A 138 -14.68 -7.10 20.00
N SER A 139 -15.74 -7.35 19.23
CA SER A 139 -16.96 -8.03 19.72
C SER A 139 -16.77 -9.48 20.17
N PHE A 140 -15.66 -10.14 19.79
CA PHE A 140 -15.32 -11.47 20.28
C PHE A 140 -14.65 -11.48 21.66
N SER A 141 -14.23 -10.31 22.18
CA SER A 141 -13.67 -10.23 23.52
C SER A 141 -14.79 -10.43 24.54
N SER A 142 -14.56 -11.29 25.52
CA SER A 142 -15.52 -11.61 26.59
C SER A 142 -14.79 -11.69 27.93
N ASP A 143 -15.53 -11.68 29.03
CA ASP A 143 -14.96 -11.75 30.39
C ASP A 143 -14.12 -13.02 30.64
N PHE A 144 -14.27 -14.05 29.80
CA PHE A 144 -13.52 -15.31 29.89
C PHE A 144 -12.32 -15.39 28.93
N VAL A 145 -12.29 -14.55 27.89
CA VAL A 145 -11.25 -14.56 26.85
C VAL A 145 -10.90 -13.13 26.48
N GLU A 146 -9.77 -12.66 27.00
CA GLU A 146 -9.19 -11.38 26.61
C GLU A 146 -8.38 -11.52 25.32
N SER A 147 -8.73 -10.73 24.31
CA SER A 147 -8.00 -10.68 23.05
C SER A 147 -6.83 -9.69 23.16
N ALA A 148 -5.61 -10.20 23.24
CA ALA A 148 -4.40 -9.36 23.21
C ALA A 148 -4.08 -8.94 21.76
N TRP A 149 -4.30 -7.66 21.44
CA TRP A 149 -4.01 -7.12 20.11
C TRP A 149 -2.55 -6.66 20.04
N THR A 150 -1.78 -7.28 19.15
CA THR A 150 -0.37 -6.95 18.96
C THR A 150 -0.17 -5.98 17.81
N MET A 151 0.85 -5.13 17.94
CA MET A 151 1.24 -4.16 16.92
C MET A 151 1.48 -4.84 15.57
N ARG A 152 2.20 -5.96 15.56
CA ARG A 152 2.51 -6.73 14.35
C ARG A 152 1.28 -7.28 13.65
N GLU A 153 0.38 -7.95 14.38
CA GLU A 153 -0.78 -8.60 13.75
C GLU A 153 -1.78 -7.56 13.24
N VAL A 154 -2.05 -6.52 14.04
CA VAL A 154 -2.95 -5.44 13.64
C VAL A 154 -2.39 -4.69 12.43
N PHE A 155 -1.09 -4.37 12.41
CA PHE A 155 -0.47 -3.74 11.25
C PHE A 155 -0.47 -4.66 10.01
N SER A 156 -0.20 -5.95 10.19
CA SER A 156 -0.21 -6.95 9.10
C SER A 156 -1.60 -7.04 8.46
N LEU A 157 -2.66 -7.14 9.27
CA LEU A 157 -4.04 -7.14 8.80
C LEU A 157 -4.38 -5.84 8.07
N THR A 158 -4.07 -4.71 8.68
CA THR A 158 -4.33 -3.37 8.12
C THR A 158 -3.66 -3.20 6.76
N THR A 159 -2.39 -3.60 6.64
CA THR A 159 -1.63 -3.53 5.39
C THR A 159 -2.23 -4.41 4.30
N ARG A 160 -2.60 -5.66 4.64
CA ARG A 160 -3.22 -6.58 3.68
C ARG A 160 -4.53 -6.04 3.13
N LEU A 161 -5.40 -5.53 4.02
CA LEU A 161 -6.66 -4.93 3.61
C LEU A 161 -6.43 -3.66 2.79
N PHE A 162 -5.53 -2.78 3.23
CA PHE A 162 -5.19 -1.55 2.51
C PHE A 162 -4.77 -1.83 1.06
N ILE A 163 -3.85 -2.78 0.87
CA ILE A 163 -3.39 -3.18 -0.46
C ILE A 163 -4.50 -3.87 -1.25
N ALA A 164 -5.30 -4.74 -0.62
CA ALA A 164 -6.40 -5.43 -1.29
C ALA A 164 -7.45 -4.44 -1.83
N PHE A 165 -7.84 -3.43 -1.04
CA PHE A 165 -8.76 -2.39 -1.50
C PHE A 165 -8.13 -1.43 -2.50
N GLY A 166 -6.86 -1.04 -2.31
CA GLY A 166 -6.18 -0.16 -3.25
C GLY A 166 -6.02 -0.78 -4.63
N VAL A 167 -5.65 -2.06 -4.71
CA VAL A 167 -5.47 -2.78 -5.99
C VAL A 167 -6.78 -3.28 -6.58
N GLY A 168 -7.81 -3.52 -5.75
CA GLY A 168 -9.11 -4.00 -6.22
C GLY A 168 -9.98 -2.96 -6.92
N PHE A 169 -9.68 -1.66 -6.74
CA PHE A 169 -10.33 -0.53 -7.41
C PHE A 169 -9.57 -0.11 -8.67
#